data_AF-M5UA47-F1
#
_entry.id   AF-M5UA47-F1
#
_cell.length_a   1.000
_cell.length_b   1.000
_cell.length_c   1.000
_cell.angle_alpha   90.00
_cell.angle_beta   90.00
_cell.angle_gamma   90.00
#
_symmetry.space_group_name_H-M   'P 1'
#
loop_
_entity.id
_entity.type
_entity.pdbx_description
1 polymer ?
#
loop_
_entity_poly.entity_id
_entity_poly.type
_entity_poly.pdbx_seq_one_letter_code
_entity_poly.pdbx_strand_id
1 'polypeptide(L)'
;MWLFRAILGAVFLLVAFSGGLKQAFANPSDRNPNASLAVHGTIPEAKALAARLYAIYDRVRILELDSIELKSTPNKLSGKKLMQAAGEIWKALRDAKHLQEMGEPAGFDIQSKLGGARGNIVHYAVQWGASASGMKTKAKTKQQLEKSVPKLQKLAARAQKLLEGGQPEAFGSLVEREGQQLAAALSLFPPKQKPAAEKYLNFFSSADDQIAAVRRQRYVPIADAAVAKNLAVSEQFVDGLTNVSSEISQSGAFLTAGGETKPASEALRYIVDEWEKASAATIRAHAIRVAFMSSGAEPIGTGGESAGLDSQAGDLASNAVNAIASVINAIAGWAPRDQVPLLYNQILLDLSLAQRRMGSRAAGLIQACRQPLETLAKKDPQFGASVAAYVHAVSPMLQWRERFAAKSAEALRKQYVSSAALLVMETETPSSPGRKSRIAPDSINRRVSFLMDDTTPRLVGERVSGPGVLRLSSNGRLGVVPYASGHYCLIALPINLDEELAELKKAVLVDDEHPALSLDAAGAISAAEMQEFEAVGGVIRNVTLEARIVRFAALPDVASVIQPLGTLPELGDYRNPPLKAACWRLDVQPTWAQNRYFVAMAN
;
A
#
# COMPACT_ATOMS: atom_id res chain seq x y z
N MET A 1 8.59 -24.16 40.92
CA MET A 1 9.45 -23.17 40.26
C MET A 1 9.47 -23.38 38.73
N TRP A 2 8.30 -23.58 38.10
CA TRP A 2 8.14 -24.00 36.70
C TRP A 2 6.96 -23.30 35.98
N LEU A 3 6.50 -22.16 36.49
CA LEU A 3 5.34 -21.43 35.96
C LEU A 3 5.61 -19.97 35.59
N PHE A 4 6.87 -19.51 35.70
CA PHE A 4 7.23 -18.11 35.43
C PHE A 4 8.00 -17.87 34.12
N ARG A 5 8.28 -18.92 33.32
CA ARG A 5 9.02 -18.79 32.05
C ARG A 5 8.16 -18.78 30.78
N ALA A 6 6.87 -19.11 30.86
CA ALA A 6 5.98 -19.10 29.69
C ALA A 6 5.40 -17.71 29.36
N ILE A 7 5.45 -16.75 30.29
CA ILE A 7 4.82 -15.43 30.12
C ILE A 7 5.78 -14.37 29.56
N LEU A 8 7.10 -14.56 29.69
CA LEU A 8 8.09 -13.63 29.14
C LEU A 8 8.39 -13.81 27.65
N GLY A 9 8.07 -14.96 27.05
CA GLY A 9 8.26 -15.22 25.61
C GLY A 9 7.21 -14.56 24.71
N ALA A 10 5.96 -14.42 25.18
CA ALA A 10 4.87 -13.83 24.40
C ALA A 10 4.94 -12.29 24.34
N VAL A 11 5.59 -11.65 25.31
CA VAL A 11 5.66 -10.18 25.39
C VAL A 11 6.74 -9.60 24.47
N PHE A 12 7.81 -10.35 24.16
CA PHE A 12 8.90 -9.85 23.29
C PHE A 12 8.61 -9.91 21.78
N LEU A 13 7.67 -10.74 21.32
CA LEU A 13 7.21 -10.76 19.92
C LEU A 13 6.18 -9.66 19.61
N LEU A 14 5.49 -9.15 20.63
CA LEU A 14 4.49 -8.08 20.51
C LEU A 14 5.11 -6.69 20.29
N VAL A 15 6.37 -6.48 20.71
CA VAL A 15 7.09 -5.21 20.57
C VAL A 15 7.75 -5.07 19.19
N ALA A 16 8.02 -6.17 18.48
CA ALA A 16 8.66 -6.13 17.16
C ALA A 16 7.80 -5.45 16.07
N PHE A 17 6.48 -5.34 16.27
CA PHE A 17 5.56 -4.69 15.32
C PHE A 17 5.27 -3.22 15.61
N SER A 18 5.79 -2.64 16.70
CA SER A 18 5.38 -1.31 17.18
C SER A 18 6.51 -0.30 17.39
N GLY A 19 7.78 -0.69 17.25
CA GLY A 19 8.92 0.20 17.47
C GLY A 19 9.55 0.69 16.16
N GLY A 20 9.24 1.91 15.72
CA GLY A 20 10.13 2.60 14.79
C GLY A 20 9.57 3.57 13.75
N LEU A 21 8.37 4.15 13.90
CA LEU A 21 7.97 5.31 13.10
C LEU A 21 7.30 6.35 14.00
N LYS A 22 7.98 7.49 14.19
CA LYS A 22 7.45 8.71 14.82
C LYS A 22 6.06 8.99 14.24
N GLN A 23 5.07 9.31 15.10
CA GLN A 23 3.66 9.60 14.79
C GLN A 23 3.44 10.23 13.40
N ALA A 24 3.39 9.36 12.39
CA ALA A 24 2.80 9.59 11.10
C ALA A 24 1.47 8.83 11.17
N PHE A 25 0.38 9.48 10.77
CA PHE A 25 -0.99 8.94 10.84
C PHE A 25 -1.03 7.41 10.61
N ALA A 26 -1.40 6.66 11.65
CA ALA A 26 -1.44 5.20 11.61
C ALA A 26 -2.73 4.76 10.93
N ASN A 27 -2.63 3.91 9.91
CA ASN A 27 -3.78 3.30 9.25
C ASN A 27 -4.65 2.50 10.25
N PRO A 28 -5.97 2.42 10.04
CA PRO A 28 -6.87 1.63 10.86
C PRO A 28 -6.48 0.16 10.90
N SER A 29 -6.56 -0.43 12.09
CA SER A 29 -6.19 -1.83 12.35
C SER A 29 -7.11 -2.46 13.36
N ASP A 30 -7.02 -3.78 13.52
CA ASP A 30 -7.75 -4.53 14.55
C ASP A 30 -7.52 -3.94 15.97
N ARG A 31 -6.35 -3.36 16.22
CA ARG A 31 -5.99 -2.73 17.50
C ARG A 31 -6.53 -1.31 17.65
N ASN A 32 -6.67 -0.58 16.55
CA ASN A 32 -7.26 0.75 16.54
C ASN A 32 -8.15 0.95 15.30
N PRO A 33 -9.41 0.44 15.34
CA PRO A 33 -10.34 0.55 14.21
C PRO A 33 -10.69 2.00 13.85
N ASN A 34 -10.55 2.92 14.79
CA ASN A 34 -10.92 4.32 14.63
C ASN A 34 -9.77 5.23 14.17
N ALA A 35 -8.58 4.67 13.91
CA ALA A 35 -7.44 5.46 13.47
C ALA A 35 -7.74 6.24 12.18
N SER A 36 -6.89 7.21 11.88
CA SER A 36 -6.97 8.00 10.64
C SER A 36 -6.43 7.18 9.47
N LEU A 37 -7.03 7.29 8.28
CA LEU A 37 -6.34 6.84 7.09
C LEU A 37 -5.09 7.70 6.86
N ALA A 38 -3.99 7.06 6.50
CA ALA A 38 -2.80 7.77 6.05
C ALA A 38 -3.09 8.56 4.77
N VAL A 39 -2.25 9.56 4.51
CA VAL A 39 -2.28 10.43 3.32
C VAL A 39 -0.91 10.38 2.65
N HIS A 40 -0.88 10.40 1.32
CA HIS A 40 0.40 10.37 0.60
C HIS A 40 1.11 11.73 0.66
N GLY A 41 0.34 12.83 0.65
CA GLY A 41 0.84 14.18 0.86
C GLY A 41 1.66 14.69 -0.33
N THR A 42 1.27 14.35 -1.56
CA THR A 42 1.86 14.95 -2.77
C THR A 42 1.60 16.45 -2.78
N ILE A 43 0.42 16.87 -2.33
CA ILE A 43 0.11 18.26 -2.06
C ILE A 43 0.54 18.59 -0.61
N PRO A 44 1.45 19.56 -0.38
CA PRO A 44 2.05 19.79 0.93
C PRO A 44 1.03 20.03 2.06
N GLU A 45 -0.07 20.72 1.79
CA GLU A 45 -1.08 21.07 2.81
C GLU A 45 -2.00 19.90 3.20
N ALA A 46 -2.04 18.82 2.41
CA ALA A 46 -2.98 17.72 2.58
C ALA A 46 -2.86 17.04 3.96
N LYS A 47 -1.62 16.83 4.46
CA LYS A 47 -1.35 16.23 5.77
C LYS A 47 -1.95 17.04 6.91
N ALA A 48 -1.71 18.35 6.93
CA ALA A 48 -2.23 19.24 7.97
C ALA A 48 -3.77 19.34 7.90
N LEU A 49 -4.32 19.34 6.67
CA LEU A 49 -5.76 19.36 6.45
C LEU A 49 -6.43 18.09 6.99
N ALA A 50 -5.94 16.90 6.62
CA ALA A 50 -6.47 15.63 7.10
C ALA A 50 -6.42 15.52 8.63
N ALA A 51 -5.29 15.90 9.24
CA ALA A 51 -5.12 15.95 10.69
C ALA A 51 -6.22 16.77 11.38
N ARG A 52 -6.45 17.98 10.88
CA ARG A 52 -7.46 18.90 11.40
C ARG A 52 -8.86 18.32 11.30
N LEU A 53 -9.19 17.68 10.16
CA LEU A 53 -10.51 17.13 9.92
C LEU A 53 -10.81 15.90 10.79
N TYR A 54 -9.83 15.01 10.99
CA TYR A 54 -9.97 13.91 11.94
C TYR A 54 -10.17 14.42 13.37
N ALA A 55 -9.41 15.43 13.80
CA ALA A 55 -9.61 16.06 15.11
C ALA A 55 -11.00 16.69 15.27
N ILE A 56 -11.56 17.29 14.20
CA ILE A 56 -12.96 17.78 14.22
C ILE A 56 -13.92 16.61 14.41
N TYR A 57 -13.74 15.51 13.68
CA TYR A 57 -14.58 14.32 13.83
C TYR A 57 -14.53 13.76 15.25
N ASP A 58 -13.35 13.64 15.85
CA ASP A 58 -13.20 13.09 17.20
C ASP A 58 -13.94 13.94 18.24
N ARG A 59 -13.84 15.28 18.16
CA ARG A 59 -14.59 16.20 19.03
C ARG A 59 -16.10 16.09 18.83
N VAL A 60 -16.55 16.00 17.58
CA VAL A 60 -17.97 15.83 17.25
C VAL A 60 -18.48 14.49 17.77
N ARG A 61 -17.67 13.43 17.69
CA ARG A 61 -18.03 12.10 18.16
C ARG A 61 -18.21 12.04 19.67
N ILE A 62 -17.37 12.73 20.44
CA ILE A 62 -17.54 12.87 21.90
C ILE A 62 -18.88 13.55 22.20
N LEU A 63 -19.17 14.68 21.54
CA LEU A 63 -20.44 15.39 21.73
C LEU A 63 -21.66 14.53 21.36
N GLU A 64 -21.54 13.71 20.32
CA GLU A 64 -22.58 12.78 19.90
C GLU A 64 -22.85 11.72 20.97
N LEU A 65 -21.80 11.12 21.55
CA LEU A 65 -21.92 10.15 22.65
C LEU A 65 -22.57 10.78 23.89
N ASP A 66 -22.11 11.97 24.31
CA ASP A 66 -22.72 12.73 25.41
C ASP A 66 -24.21 13.00 25.16
N SER A 67 -24.58 13.30 23.90
CA SER A 67 -25.96 13.60 23.52
C SER A 67 -26.84 12.35 23.49
N ILE A 68 -26.29 11.17 23.20
CA ILE A 68 -27.01 9.89 23.27
C ILE A 68 -27.46 9.61 24.70
N GLU A 69 -26.61 9.86 25.69
CA GLU A 69 -26.93 9.66 27.11
C GLU A 69 -28.05 10.60 27.58
N LEU A 70 -28.12 11.80 27.01
CA LEU A 70 -29.08 12.84 27.36
C LEU A 70 -30.35 12.84 26.51
N LYS A 71 -30.50 11.89 25.56
CA LYS A 71 -31.61 11.88 24.58
C LYS A 71 -33.02 11.88 25.18
N SER A 72 -33.18 11.32 26.39
CA SER A 72 -34.45 11.28 27.12
C SER A 72 -34.76 12.58 27.86
N THR A 73 -33.79 13.50 27.98
CA THR A 73 -33.94 14.79 28.67
C THR A 73 -33.47 15.95 27.78
N PRO A 74 -34.22 16.30 26.71
CA PRO A 74 -33.77 17.27 25.71
C PRO A 74 -33.36 18.65 26.25
N ASN A 75 -33.91 19.09 27.39
CA ASN A 75 -33.52 20.36 28.05
C ASN A 75 -32.06 20.36 28.56
N LYS A 76 -31.46 19.18 28.80
CA LYS A 76 -30.07 19.05 29.26
C LYS A 76 -29.06 19.01 28.11
N LEU A 77 -29.52 18.87 26.86
CA LEU A 77 -28.66 18.91 25.69
C LEU A 77 -28.02 20.30 25.55
N SER A 78 -26.73 20.32 25.19
CA SER A 78 -26.00 21.57 25.01
C SER A 78 -26.25 22.17 23.61
N GLY A 79 -27.35 22.90 23.45
CA GLY A 79 -27.74 23.55 22.17
C GLY A 79 -26.62 24.37 21.52
N LYS A 80 -25.86 25.16 22.30
CA LYS A 80 -24.72 25.95 21.80
C LYS A 80 -23.65 25.07 21.14
N LYS A 81 -23.25 23.98 21.81
CA LYS A 81 -22.26 23.02 21.28
C LYS A 81 -22.80 22.29 20.05
N LEU A 82 -24.08 21.89 20.06
CA LEU A 82 -24.73 21.21 18.93
C LEU A 82 -24.79 22.10 17.68
N MET A 83 -25.18 23.37 17.84
CA MET A 83 -25.17 24.35 16.75
C MET A 83 -23.74 24.60 16.23
N GLN A 84 -22.77 24.81 17.13
CA GLN A 84 -21.37 25.00 16.75
C GLN A 84 -20.83 23.79 15.96
N ALA A 85 -21.08 22.57 16.45
CA ALA A 85 -20.69 21.33 15.79
C ALA A 85 -21.34 21.22 14.40
N ALA A 86 -22.63 21.56 14.25
CA ALA A 86 -23.29 21.54 12.94
C ALA A 86 -22.62 22.49 11.93
N GLY A 87 -22.18 23.67 12.37
CA GLY A 87 -21.39 24.59 11.55
C GLY A 87 -20.00 24.03 11.20
N GLU A 88 -19.25 23.53 12.19
CA GLU A 88 -17.93 22.93 11.99
C GLU A 88 -17.99 21.75 11.02
N ILE A 89 -19.00 20.87 11.15
CA ILE A 89 -19.22 19.74 10.24
C ILE A 89 -19.47 20.22 8.81
N TRP A 90 -20.26 21.28 8.60
CA TRP A 90 -20.51 21.80 7.26
C TRP A 90 -19.21 22.24 6.56
N LYS A 91 -18.36 23.00 7.27
CA LYS A 91 -17.04 23.39 6.74
C LYS A 91 -16.16 22.15 6.51
N ALA A 92 -16.09 21.25 7.50
CA ALA A 92 -15.24 20.07 7.43
C ALA A 92 -15.63 19.12 6.27
N LEU A 93 -16.91 19.04 5.90
CA LEU A 93 -17.36 18.30 4.72
C LEU A 93 -16.87 18.92 3.40
N ARG A 94 -16.76 20.25 3.31
CA ARG A 94 -16.18 20.95 2.15
C ARG A 94 -14.68 20.70 2.06
N ASP A 95 -13.99 20.84 3.19
CA ASP A 95 -12.56 20.56 3.31
C ASP A 95 -12.25 19.08 3.01
N ALA A 96 -13.15 18.15 3.34
CA ALA A 96 -13.00 16.74 2.99
C ALA A 96 -13.11 16.49 1.47
N LYS A 97 -13.99 17.22 0.76
CA LYS A 97 -14.01 17.21 -0.72
C LYS A 97 -12.72 17.81 -1.29
N HIS A 98 -12.21 18.88 -0.67
CA HIS A 98 -10.93 19.49 -1.07
C HIS A 98 -9.76 18.51 -0.95
N LEU A 99 -9.73 17.66 0.09
CA LEU A 99 -8.76 16.55 0.17
C LEU A 99 -8.90 15.55 -0.98
N GLN A 100 -10.13 15.22 -1.40
CA GLN A 100 -10.35 14.35 -2.56
C GLN A 100 -9.82 15.00 -3.85
N GLU A 101 -9.92 16.32 -3.98
CA GLU A 101 -9.34 17.08 -5.10
C GLU A 101 -7.79 17.08 -5.07
N MET A 102 -7.19 16.99 -3.88
CA MET A 102 -5.75 16.80 -3.68
C MET A 102 -5.28 15.35 -3.91
N GLY A 103 -6.16 14.47 -4.41
CA GLY A 103 -5.84 13.06 -4.67
C GLY A 103 -5.85 12.17 -3.41
N GLU A 104 -6.37 12.64 -2.27
CA GLU A 104 -6.25 11.92 -1.00
C GLU A 104 -7.49 11.06 -0.67
N PRO A 105 -7.35 9.72 -0.56
CA PRO A 105 -8.42 8.81 -0.17
C PRO A 105 -9.04 9.12 1.20
N ALA A 106 -8.25 9.68 2.13
CA ALA A 106 -8.72 10.05 3.47
C ALA A 106 -9.94 11.00 3.43
N GLY A 107 -10.07 11.81 2.38
CA GLY A 107 -11.23 12.67 2.18
C GLY A 107 -12.56 11.90 2.09
N PHE A 108 -12.57 10.67 1.56
CA PHE A 108 -13.79 9.84 1.47
C PHE A 108 -14.18 9.23 2.83
N ASP A 109 -13.21 8.78 3.63
CA ASP A 109 -13.46 8.29 4.99
C ASP A 109 -13.99 9.42 5.88
N ILE A 110 -13.31 10.58 5.88
CA ILE A 110 -13.72 11.76 6.63
C ILE A 110 -15.13 12.21 6.22
N GLN A 111 -15.43 12.26 4.93
CA GLN A 111 -16.76 12.62 4.44
C GLN A 111 -17.83 11.64 4.94
N SER A 112 -17.55 10.34 4.93
CA SER A 112 -18.46 9.31 5.46
C SER A 112 -18.64 9.40 6.98
N LYS A 113 -17.55 9.67 7.71
CA LYS A 113 -17.52 9.88 9.16
C LYS A 113 -18.35 11.11 9.54
N LEU A 114 -18.07 12.27 8.96
CA LEU A 114 -18.80 13.51 9.21
C LEU A 114 -20.25 13.48 8.71
N GLY A 115 -20.52 12.82 7.58
CA GLY A 115 -21.85 12.72 6.99
C GLY A 115 -22.87 12.05 7.93
N GLY A 116 -22.51 10.91 8.51
CA GLY A 116 -23.39 10.28 9.50
C GLY A 116 -23.44 11.04 10.83
N ALA A 117 -22.35 11.69 11.26
CA ALA A 117 -22.34 12.47 12.50
C ALA A 117 -23.22 13.72 12.38
N ARG A 118 -23.26 14.34 11.19
CA ARG A 118 -24.15 15.45 10.85
C ARG A 118 -25.60 15.10 11.12
N GLY A 119 -26.05 13.91 10.69
CA GLY A 119 -27.43 13.45 10.89
C GLY A 119 -27.81 13.45 12.37
N ASN A 120 -26.96 12.86 13.20
CA ASN A 120 -27.19 12.74 14.64
C ASN A 120 -27.09 14.09 15.36
N ILE A 121 -26.07 14.91 15.07
CA ILE A 121 -25.94 16.25 15.66
C ILE A 121 -27.13 17.15 15.31
N VAL A 122 -27.58 17.15 14.05
CA VAL A 122 -28.76 17.92 13.65
C VAL A 122 -30.02 17.38 14.32
N HIS A 123 -30.16 16.07 14.44
CA HIS A 123 -31.28 15.46 15.16
C HIS A 123 -31.36 15.95 16.62
N TYR A 124 -30.25 15.91 17.35
CA TYR A 124 -30.20 16.41 18.73
C TYR A 124 -30.41 17.93 18.82
N ALA A 125 -29.90 18.70 17.85
CA ALA A 125 -30.13 20.15 17.79
C ALA A 125 -31.62 20.48 17.61
N VAL A 126 -32.34 19.71 16.77
CA VAL A 126 -33.79 19.84 16.60
C VAL A 126 -34.55 19.45 17.87
N GLN A 127 -34.18 18.34 18.52
CA GLN A 127 -34.79 17.93 19.79
C GLN A 127 -34.63 18.98 20.88
N TRP A 128 -33.40 19.50 21.04
CA TRP A 128 -33.15 20.61 21.96
C TRP A 128 -33.95 21.85 21.58
N GLY A 129 -34.01 22.21 20.29
CA GLY A 129 -34.76 23.35 19.79
C GLY A 129 -36.28 23.26 20.00
N ALA A 130 -36.81 22.06 20.19
CA ALA A 130 -38.21 21.80 20.56
C ALA A 130 -38.44 21.82 22.09
N SER A 131 -37.38 21.85 22.89
CA SER A 131 -37.47 21.90 24.35
C SER A 131 -37.84 23.29 24.85
N ALA A 132 -38.31 23.39 26.10
CA ALA A 132 -38.65 24.68 26.74
C ALA A 132 -37.47 25.66 26.71
N SER A 133 -36.25 25.16 26.93
CA SER A 133 -35.02 25.97 26.89
C SER A 133 -34.64 26.41 25.47
N GLY A 134 -34.95 25.59 24.45
CA GLY A 134 -34.56 25.82 23.06
C GLY A 134 -35.53 26.68 22.26
N MET A 135 -36.83 26.71 22.60
CA MET A 135 -37.85 27.41 21.81
C MET A 135 -37.58 28.91 21.64
N LYS A 136 -37.18 29.61 22.71
CA LYS A 136 -36.85 31.05 22.65
C LYS A 136 -35.65 31.31 21.73
N THR A 137 -34.63 30.46 21.81
CA THR A 137 -33.46 30.53 20.92
C THR A 137 -33.85 30.27 19.48
N LYS A 138 -34.64 29.21 19.22
CA LYS A 138 -35.13 28.87 17.87
C LYS A 138 -35.93 30.02 17.24
N ALA A 139 -36.85 30.64 17.98
CA ALA A 139 -37.61 31.79 17.50
C ALA A 139 -36.72 33.00 17.17
N LYS A 140 -35.77 33.33 18.06
CA LYS A 140 -34.79 34.40 17.82
C LYS A 140 -33.93 34.12 16.59
N THR A 141 -33.42 32.90 16.46
CA THR A 141 -32.63 32.47 15.30
C THR A 141 -33.44 32.55 14.00
N LYS A 142 -34.72 32.17 14.02
CA LYS A 142 -35.61 32.29 12.84
C LYS A 142 -35.72 33.75 12.38
N GLN A 143 -36.01 34.66 13.30
CA GLN A 143 -36.11 36.09 13.00
C GLN A 143 -34.79 36.67 12.47
N GLN A 144 -33.65 36.25 13.04
CA GLN A 144 -32.33 36.65 12.57
C GLN A 144 -32.04 36.15 11.15
N LEU A 145 -32.38 34.89 10.85
CA LEU A 145 -32.22 34.30 9.53
C LEU A 145 -33.07 35.03 8.48
N GLU A 146 -34.33 35.33 8.79
CA GLU A 146 -35.22 36.09 7.90
C GLU A 146 -34.68 37.49 7.61
N LYS A 147 -34.19 38.21 8.63
CA LYS A 147 -33.55 39.53 8.47
C LYS A 147 -32.24 39.48 7.69
N SER A 148 -31.54 38.34 7.70
CA SER A 148 -30.25 38.18 7.01
C SER A 148 -30.37 37.93 5.51
N VAL A 149 -31.57 37.61 5.00
CA VAL A 149 -31.79 37.23 3.58
C VAL A 149 -31.23 38.24 2.58
N PRO A 150 -31.44 39.58 2.71
CA PRO A 150 -30.87 40.55 1.77
C PRO A 150 -29.34 40.56 1.76
N LYS A 151 -28.71 40.39 2.92
CA LYS A 151 -27.25 40.28 3.05
C LYS A 151 -26.74 39.01 2.36
N LEU A 152 -27.41 37.88 2.59
CA LEU A 152 -27.06 36.59 1.96
C LEU A 152 -27.23 36.63 0.44
N GLN A 153 -28.25 37.33 -0.07
CA GLN A 153 -28.43 37.55 -1.50
C GLN A 153 -27.26 38.33 -2.11
N LYS A 154 -26.83 39.43 -1.48
CA LYS A 154 -25.65 40.19 -1.93
C LYS A 154 -24.37 39.36 -1.89
N LEU A 155 -24.19 38.57 -0.83
CA LEU A 155 -23.05 37.66 -0.70
C LEU A 155 -23.06 36.60 -1.81
N ALA A 156 -24.20 35.96 -2.07
CA ALA A 156 -24.35 34.96 -3.12
C ALA A 156 -24.08 35.55 -4.52
N ALA A 157 -24.55 36.76 -4.81
CA ALA A 157 -24.25 37.44 -6.06
C ALA A 157 -22.75 37.75 -6.23
N ARG A 158 -22.08 38.17 -5.14
CA ARG A 158 -20.62 38.36 -5.17
C ARG A 158 -19.86 37.04 -5.33
N ALA A 159 -20.31 35.99 -4.64
CA ALA A 159 -19.74 34.66 -4.74
C ALA A 159 -19.88 34.08 -6.15
N GLN A 160 -21.04 34.27 -6.79
CA GLN A 160 -21.29 33.89 -8.17
C GLN A 160 -20.31 34.58 -9.14
N LYS A 161 -20.06 35.88 -8.96
CA LYS A 161 -19.04 36.60 -9.76
C LYS A 161 -17.63 36.04 -9.59
N LEU A 162 -17.27 35.55 -8.39
CA LEU A 162 -15.97 34.92 -8.16
C LEU A 162 -15.87 33.55 -8.85
N LEU A 163 -16.97 32.79 -8.92
CA LEU A 163 -17.04 31.53 -9.67
C LEU A 163 -16.88 31.79 -11.17
N GLU A 164 -17.63 32.75 -11.72
CA GLU A 164 -17.54 33.18 -13.13
C GLU A 164 -16.16 33.72 -13.49
N GLY A 165 -15.49 34.38 -12.56
CA GLY A 165 -14.11 34.86 -12.70
C GLY A 165 -13.02 33.82 -12.46
N GLY A 166 -13.37 32.55 -12.18
CA GLY A 166 -12.39 31.48 -11.94
C GLY A 166 -11.56 31.65 -10.67
N GLN A 167 -12.11 32.24 -9.61
CA GLN A 167 -11.42 32.55 -8.36
C GLN A 167 -11.89 31.67 -7.18
N PRO A 168 -11.57 30.35 -7.17
CA PRO A 168 -12.14 29.39 -6.22
C PRO A 168 -11.71 29.65 -4.75
N GLU A 169 -10.49 30.12 -4.51
CA GLU A 169 -10.01 30.40 -3.15
C GLU A 169 -10.62 31.67 -2.56
N ALA A 170 -10.85 32.68 -3.41
CA ALA A 170 -11.57 33.88 -3.02
C ALA A 170 -13.05 33.55 -2.74
N PHE A 171 -13.67 32.70 -3.55
CA PHE A 171 -15.01 32.17 -3.30
C PHE A 171 -15.07 31.46 -1.94
N GLY A 172 -14.18 30.51 -1.70
CA GLY A 172 -14.11 29.75 -0.44
C GLY A 172 -14.00 30.69 0.76
N SER A 173 -13.00 31.57 0.75
CA SER A 173 -12.76 32.55 1.83
C SER A 173 -13.95 33.47 2.09
N LEU A 174 -14.69 33.85 1.03
CA LEU A 174 -15.86 34.73 1.14
C LEU A 174 -17.05 34.03 1.82
N VAL A 175 -17.31 32.77 1.46
CA VAL A 175 -18.54 32.07 1.88
C VAL A 175 -18.37 31.23 3.13
N GLU A 176 -17.14 30.89 3.53
CA GLU A 176 -16.88 29.92 4.59
C GLU A 176 -17.48 30.33 5.95
N ARG A 177 -17.20 31.55 6.40
CA ARG A 177 -17.69 32.05 7.71
C ARG A 177 -19.21 32.13 7.75
N GLU A 178 -19.82 32.70 6.70
CA GLU A 178 -21.28 32.86 6.63
C GLU A 178 -21.96 31.49 6.45
N GLY A 179 -21.40 30.59 5.65
CA GLY A 179 -21.90 29.23 5.48
C GLY A 179 -21.84 28.42 6.76
N GLN A 180 -20.75 28.51 7.52
CA GLN A 180 -20.62 27.88 8.83
C GLN A 180 -21.67 28.41 9.83
N GLN A 181 -21.86 29.73 9.90
CA GLN A 181 -22.88 30.35 10.75
C GLN A 181 -24.30 29.96 10.33
N LEU A 182 -24.55 29.93 9.03
CA LEU A 182 -25.85 29.55 8.48
C LEU A 182 -26.17 28.08 8.75
N ALA A 183 -25.21 27.17 8.58
CA ALA A 183 -25.38 25.76 8.94
C ALA A 183 -25.64 25.56 10.44
N ALA A 184 -24.93 26.28 11.30
CA ALA A 184 -25.14 26.26 12.74
C ALA A 184 -26.54 26.75 13.14
N ALA A 185 -27.02 27.83 12.50
CA ALA A 185 -28.33 28.40 12.76
C ALA A 185 -29.47 27.51 12.25
N LEU A 186 -29.31 26.93 11.05
CA LEU A 186 -30.31 26.08 10.41
C LEU A 186 -30.46 24.70 11.09
N SER A 187 -29.50 24.27 11.91
CA SER A 187 -29.56 22.95 12.56
C SER A 187 -30.71 22.81 13.57
N LEU A 188 -31.28 23.91 14.06
CA LEU A 188 -32.43 23.91 14.98
C LEU A 188 -33.77 23.59 14.31
N PHE A 189 -33.81 23.54 12.97
CA PHE A 189 -35.04 23.44 12.22
C PHE A 189 -35.15 22.07 11.52
N PRO A 190 -36.26 21.34 11.70
CA PRO A 190 -36.51 20.14 10.91
C PRO A 190 -36.70 20.52 9.43
N PRO A 191 -36.48 19.60 8.48
CA PRO A 191 -36.47 19.88 7.05
C PRO A 191 -37.68 20.69 6.54
N LYS A 192 -38.90 20.37 7.00
CA LYS A 192 -40.14 21.05 6.57
C LYS A 192 -40.34 22.45 7.16
N GLN A 193 -39.53 22.86 8.14
CA GLN A 193 -39.67 24.15 8.84
C GLN A 193 -38.45 25.06 8.60
N LYS A 194 -37.57 24.71 7.67
CA LYS A 194 -36.36 25.48 7.44
C LYS A 194 -36.68 26.85 6.83
N PRO A 195 -36.08 27.93 7.37
CA PRO A 195 -36.25 29.27 6.81
C PRO A 195 -35.73 29.38 5.37
N ALA A 196 -36.21 30.39 4.63
CA ALA A 196 -35.81 30.68 3.26
C ALA A 196 -34.29 30.86 3.06
N ALA A 197 -33.54 31.15 4.14
CA ALA A 197 -32.09 31.25 4.12
C ALA A 197 -31.39 29.93 3.74
N GLU A 198 -32.05 28.77 3.86
CA GLU A 198 -31.48 27.46 3.47
C GLU A 198 -30.99 27.42 2.01
N LYS A 199 -31.69 28.10 1.08
CA LYS A 199 -31.32 28.10 -0.34
C LYS A 199 -29.89 28.60 -0.59
N TYR A 200 -29.39 29.49 0.27
CA TYR A 200 -28.02 30.01 0.16
C TYR A 200 -26.99 28.98 0.64
N LEU A 201 -27.32 28.18 1.66
CA LEU A 201 -26.46 27.07 2.07
C LEU A 201 -26.36 26.03 0.95
N ASN A 202 -27.47 25.72 0.29
CA ASN A 202 -27.50 24.81 -0.86
C ASN A 202 -26.67 25.36 -2.03
N PHE A 203 -26.81 26.65 -2.34
CA PHE A 203 -25.98 27.32 -3.34
C PHE A 203 -24.48 27.22 -3.02
N PHE A 204 -24.08 27.51 -1.78
CA PHE A 204 -22.66 27.40 -1.39
C PHE A 204 -22.13 25.98 -1.52
N SER A 205 -22.96 24.96 -1.28
CA SER A 205 -22.59 23.56 -1.44
C SER A 205 -22.56 23.09 -2.89
N SER A 206 -23.46 23.57 -3.76
CA SER A 206 -23.43 23.23 -5.20
C SER A 206 -22.27 23.93 -5.92
N ALA A 207 -21.87 25.11 -5.47
CA ALA A 207 -20.72 25.83 -6.00
C ALA A 207 -19.38 25.13 -5.70
N ASP A 208 -19.31 24.30 -4.65
CA ASP A 208 -18.13 23.48 -4.37
C ASP A 208 -17.86 22.47 -5.51
N ASP A 209 -18.90 21.95 -6.14
CA ASP A 209 -18.75 21.02 -7.26
C ASP A 209 -18.24 21.75 -8.53
N GLN A 210 -18.52 23.04 -8.68
CA GLN A 210 -18.03 23.86 -9.80
C GLN A 210 -16.54 24.19 -9.67
N ILE A 211 -16.04 24.43 -8.45
CA ILE A 211 -14.63 24.76 -8.20
C ILE A 211 -13.71 23.53 -8.20
N ALA A 212 -14.26 22.33 -8.03
CA ALA A 212 -13.49 21.09 -7.97
C ALA A 212 -12.61 20.89 -9.21
N ALA A 213 -13.14 21.21 -10.40
CA ALA A 213 -12.39 21.13 -11.66
C ALA A 213 -11.20 22.10 -11.68
N VAL A 214 -11.40 23.35 -11.26
CA VAL A 214 -10.36 24.39 -11.22
C VAL A 214 -9.25 24.02 -10.24
N ARG A 215 -9.62 23.51 -9.05
CA ARG A 215 -8.64 23.06 -8.05
C ARG A 215 -7.84 21.86 -8.52
N ARG A 216 -8.50 20.87 -9.15
CA ARG A 216 -7.78 19.74 -9.76
C ARG A 216 -6.78 20.20 -10.81
N GLN A 217 -7.16 21.11 -11.71
CA GLN A 217 -6.24 21.69 -12.70
C GLN A 217 -5.03 22.36 -12.05
N ARG A 218 -5.20 23.00 -10.89
CA ARG A 218 -4.09 23.59 -10.14
C ARG A 218 -3.14 22.54 -9.54
N TYR A 219 -3.65 21.38 -9.14
CA TYR A 219 -2.85 20.32 -8.51
C TYR A 219 -2.15 19.41 -9.50
N VAL A 220 -2.68 19.26 -10.72
CA VAL A 220 -2.09 18.42 -11.77
C VAL A 220 -0.60 18.75 -12.00
N PRO A 221 -0.16 20.00 -12.20
CA PRO A 221 1.27 20.30 -12.40
C PRO A 221 2.17 19.89 -11.21
N ILE A 222 1.65 19.92 -9.98
CA ILE A 222 2.39 19.51 -8.78
C ILE A 222 2.54 17.98 -8.78
N ALA A 223 1.46 17.28 -9.13
CA ALA A 223 1.48 15.83 -9.29
C ALA A 223 2.43 15.41 -10.42
N ASP A 224 2.40 16.09 -11.57
CA ASP A 224 3.27 15.83 -12.72
C ASP A 224 4.75 16.03 -12.36
N ALA A 225 5.08 17.09 -11.63
CA ALA A 225 6.44 17.30 -11.12
C ALA A 225 6.89 16.16 -10.18
N ALA A 226 5.99 15.66 -9.33
CA ALA A 226 6.28 14.53 -8.44
C ALA A 226 6.44 13.21 -9.21
N VAL A 227 5.65 13.00 -10.26
CA VAL A 227 5.76 11.88 -11.20
C VAL A 227 7.12 11.93 -11.90
N ALA A 228 7.45 13.05 -12.55
CA ALA A 228 8.71 13.25 -13.25
C ALA A 228 9.93 13.04 -12.33
N LYS A 229 9.88 13.54 -11.09
CA LYS A 229 10.94 13.31 -10.09
C LYS A 229 11.16 11.81 -9.81
N ASN A 230 10.10 11.02 -9.72
CA ASN A 230 10.24 9.58 -9.52
C ASN A 230 10.74 8.88 -10.80
N LEU A 231 10.27 9.28 -11.98
CA LEU A 231 10.69 8.69 -13.24
C LEU A 231 12.16 8.97 -13.59
N ALA A 232 12.69 10.12 -13.16
CA ALA A 232 14.12 10.43 -13.29
C ALA A 232 15.02 9.38 -12.61
N VAL A 233 14.55 8.70 -11.55
CA VAL A 233 15.29 7.59 -10.92
C VAL A 233 15.38 6.39 -11.86
N SER A 234 14.28 6.08 -12.56
CA SER A 234 14.24 4.98 -13.54
C SER A 234 15.09 5.29 -14.78
N GLU A 235 15.10 6.54 -15.22
CA GLU A 235 15.96 7.02 -16.32
C GLU A 235 17.45 6.91 -15.95
N GLN A 236 17.83 7.39 -14.75
CA GLN A 236 19.20 7.27 -14.23
C GLN A 236 19.67 5.82 -14.15
N PHE A 237 18.79 4.91 -13.73
CA PHE A 237 19.10 3.49 -13.73
C PHE A 237 19.39 2.97 -15.14
N VAL A 238 18.53 3.25 -16.12
CA VAL A 238 18.71 2.80 -17.51
C VAL A 238 20.01 3.35 -18.12
N ASP A 239 20.30 4.63 -17.90
CA ASP A 239 21.54 5.25 -18.35
C ASP A 239 22.78 4.58 -17.71
N GLY A 240 22.69 4.25 -16.41
CA GLY A 240 23.74 3.57 -15.67
C GLY A 240 24.02 2.13 -16.14
N LEU A 241 23.01 1.40 -16.62
CA LEU A 241 23.15 -0.02 -17.02
C LEU A 241 24.21 -0.24 -18.11
N THR A 242 24.27 0.66 -19.10
CA THR A 242 25.19 0.51 -20.24
C THR A 242 26.65 0.68 -19.81
N ASN A 243 26.91 1.58 -18.87
CA ASN A 243 28.25 1.89 -18.39
C ASN A 243 28.87 0.71 -17.63
N VAL A 244 28.09 0.02 -16.78
CA VAL A 244 28.60 -1.09 -15.95
C VAL A 244 29.27 -2.18 -16.80
N SER A 245 28.61 -2.66 -17.85
CA SER A 245 29.18 -3.72 -18.70
C SER A 245 30.43 -3.28 -19.47
N SER A 246 30.47 -2.02 -19.92
CA SER A 246 31.61 -1.43 -20.63
C SER A 246 32.82 -1.28 -19.72
N GLU A 247 32.64 -0.75 -18.51
CA GLU A 247 33.70 -0.52 -17.54
C GLU A 247 34.33 -1.83 -17.05
N ILE A 248 33.51 -2.86 -16.81
CA ILE A 248 33.98 -4.21 -16.46
C ILE A 248 34.83 -4.80 -17.57
N SER A 249 34.39 -4.64 -18.83
CA SER A 249 35.15 -5.14 -19.98
C SER A 249 36.53 -4.49 -20.10
N GLN A 250 36.66 -3.24 -19.67
CA GLN A 250 37.92 -2.47 -19.74
C GLN A 250 38.84 -2.70 -18.56
N SER A 251 38.30 -2.81 -17.34
CA SER A 251 39.08 -2.71 -16.10
C SER A 251 38.82 -3.82 -15.07
N GLY A 252 37.77 -4.63 -15.24
CA GLY A 252 37.33 -5.59 -14.22
C GLY A 252 36.62 -4.99 -13.02
N ALA A 253 36.34 -3.71 -13.08
CA ALA A 253 35.63 -2.95 -12.06
C ALA A 253 34.60 -2.04 -12.74
N PHE A 254 33.69 -1.50 -11.96
CA PHE A 254 32.71 -0.51 -12.42
C PHE A 254 32.55 0.60 -11.38
N LEU A 255 32.11 1.76 -11.84
CA LEU A 255 31.78 2.91 -11.02
C LEU A 255 30.28 2.87 -10.67
N THR A 256 29.98 2.87 -9.38
CA THR A 256 28.61 3.01 -8.90
C THR A 256 28.11 4.45 -9.13
N ALA A 257 26.79 4.65 -9.11
CA ALA A 257 26.19 5.98 -9.15
C ALA A 257 26.66 6.91 -8.00
N GLY A 258 27.16 6.35 -6.90
CA GLY A 258 27.75 7.08 -5.77
C GLY A 258 29.22 7.49 -5.99
N GLY A 259 29.83 7.14 -7.12
CA GLY A 259 31.23 7.41 -7.42
C GLY A 259 32.23 6.44 -6.76
N GLU A 260 31.75 5.34 -6.18
CA GLU A 260 32.59 4.28 -5.64
C GLU A 260 32.92 3.25 -6.73
N THR A 261 34.20 2.93 -6.90
CA THR A 261 34.65 1.84 -7.79
C THR A 261 34.52 0.49 -7.08
N LYS A 262 33.80 -0.44 -7.70
CA LYS A 262 33.53 -1.78 -7.17
C LYS A 262 34.01 -2.88 -8.12
N PRO A 263 34.40 -4.05 -7.58
CA PRO A 263 34.84 -5.18 -8.40
C PRO A 263 33.68 -5.75 -9.22
N ALA A 264 33.98 -6.37 -10.38
CA ALA A 264 32.97 -6.98 -11.24
C ALA A 264 32.11 -8.06 -10.54
N SER A 265 32.61 -8.68 -9.48
CA SER A 265 31.84 -9.64 -8.65
C SER A 265 30.60 -9.03 -7.99
N GLU A 266 30.56 -7.72 -7.78
CA GLU A 266 29.42 -7.02 -7.15
C GLU A 266 28.42 -6.44 -8.17
N ALA A 267 28.71 -6.53 -9.47
CA ALA A 267 27.97 -5.81 -10.50
C ALA A 267 26.51 -6.26 -10.63
N LEU A 268 26.24 -7.58 -10.54
CA LEU A 268 24.87 -8.10 -10.63
C LEU A 268 24.05 -7.66 -9.41
N ARG A 269 24.60 -7.81 -8.20
CA ARG A 269 23.95 -7.36 -6.97
C ARG A 269 23.59 -5.87 -7.04
N TYR A 270 24.54 -5.05 -7.50
CA TYR A 270 24.33 -3.61 -7.72
C TYR A 270 23.18 -3.34 -8.70
N ILE A 271 23.16 -4.01 -9.86
CA ILE A 271 22.09 -3.84 -10.85
C ILE A 271 20.73 -4.21 -10.25
N VAL A 272 20.63 -5.30 -9.50
CA VAL A 272 19.39 -5.73 -8.85
C VAL A 272 18.92 -4.70 -7.82
N ASP A 273 19.83 -4.18 -6.99
CA ASP A 273 19.50 -3.18 -5.97
C ASP A 273 19.04 -1.85 -6.60
N GLU A 274 19.69 -1.39 -7.67
CA GLU A 274 19.26 -0.20 -8.40
C GLU A 274 17.94 -0.42 -9.15
N TRP A 275 17.71 -1.63 -9.68
CA TRP A 275 16.45 -1.99 -10.30
C TRP A 275 15.29 -1.98 -9.29
N GLU A 276 15.49 -2.48 -8.07
CA GLU A 276 14.50 -2.41 -6.99
C GLU A 276 14.12 -0.95 -6.67
N LYS A 277 15.09 -0.03 -6.62
CA LYS A 277 14.85 1.41 -6.42
C LYS A 277 14.07 2.03 -7.59
N ALA A 278 14.49 1.76 -8.83
CA ALA A 278 13.80 2.23 -10.03
C ALA A 278 12.37 1.70 -10.14
N SER A 279 12.15 0.43 -9.77
CA SER A 279 10.83 -0.20 -9.75
C SER A 279 9.93 0.47 -8.70
N ALA A 280 10.43 0.69 -7.47
CA ALA A 280 9.69 1.40 -6.44
C ALA A 280 9.34 2.84 -6.87
N ALA A 281 10.26 3.54 -7.54
CA ALA A 281 10.02 4.88 -8.06
C ALA A 281 8.93 4.88 -9.15
N THR A 282 8.97 3.93 -10.08
CA THR A 282 7.94 3.77 -11.12
C THR A 282 6.58 3.46 -10.51
N ILE A 283 6.52 2.65 -9.45
CA ILE A 283 5.28 2.35 -8.72
C ILE A 283 4.72 3.61 -8.02
N ARG A 284 5.59 4.40 -7.38
CA ARG A 284 5.18 5.69 -6.77
C ARG A 284 4.63 6.65 -7.83
N ALA A 285 5.31 6.77 -8.97
CA ALA A 285 4.87 7.57 -10.10
C ALA A 285 3.49 7.13 -10.62
N HIS A 286 3.29 5.81 -10.78
CA HIS A 286 2.01 5.24 -11.19
C HIS A 286 0.89 5.60 -10.21
N ALA A 287 1.13 5.42 -8.91
CA ALA A 287 0.14 5.72 -7.87
C ALA A 287 -0.21 7.20 -7.77
N ILE A 288 0.79 8.09 -7.84
CA ILE A 288 0.55 9.52 -7.85
C ILE A 288 -0.27 9.89 -9.08
N ARG A 289 0.12 9.46 -10.28
CA ARG A 289 -0.60 9.82 -11.49
C ARG A 289 -2.06 9.40 -11.44
N VAL A 290 -2.32 8.15 -11.06
CA VAL A 290 -3.68 7.60 -10.93
C VAL A 290 -4.53 8.36 -9.91
N ALA A 291 -3.93 8.90 -8.83
CA ALA A 291 -4.64 9.69 -7.82
C ALA A 291 -5.22 11.01 -8.37
N PHE A 292 -4.59 11.58 -9.40
CA PHE A 292 -4.98 12.86 -10.00
C PHE A 292 -5.68 12.73 -11.36
N MET A 293 -5.88 11.50 -11.87
CA MET A 293 -6.66 11.30 -13.09
C MET A 293 -8.13 11.67 -12.86
N SER A 294 -8.72 12.41 -13.80
CA SER A 294 -10.10 12.86 -13.69
C SER A 294 -11.05 11.67 -13.68
N SER A 295 -11.87 11.56 -12.63
CA SER A 295 -13.05 10.69 -12.58
C SER A 295 -14.01 11.07 -13.72
N GLY A 296 -13.91 10.39 -14.86
CA GLY A 296 -14.64 10.71 -16.10
C GLY A 296 -13.77 10.73 -17.36
N ALA A 297 -12.45 10.75 -17.26
CA ALA A 297 -11.61 10.21 -18.32
C ALA A 297 -11.88 8.71 -18.40
N GLU A 298 -12.03 8.17 -19.61
CA GLU A 298 -12.30 6.75 -19.80
C GLU A 298 -11.36 5.90 -18.92
N PRO A 299 -11.87 4.86 -18.25
CA PRO A 299 -10.98 3.87 -17.64
C PRO A 299 -10.05 3.40 -18.75
N ILE A 300 -8.77 3.32 -18.47
CA ILE A 300 -7.78 2.98 -19.47
C ILE A 300 -7.97 1.52 -19.87
N GLY A 301 -8.88 1.30 -20.80
CA GLY A 301 -8.81 0.23 -21.76
C GLY A 301 -7.77 0.65 -22.78
N THR A 302 -6.58 0.03 -22.70
CA THR A 302 -5.74 -0.27 -23.86
C THR A 302 -5.23 0.90 -24.75
N GLY A 303 -5.16 2.17 -24.31
CA GLY A 303 -4.73 3.21 -25.26
C GLY A 303 -4.29 4.61 -24.82
N GLY A 304 -4.22 4.98 -23.54
CA GLY A 304 -3.83 6.35 -23.16
C GLY A 304 -3.12 6.45 -21.82
N GLU A 305 -1.93 7.08 -21.83
CA GLU A 305 -1.04 7.46 -20.71
C GLU A 305 -0.66 6.42 -19.64
N SER A 306 -1.57 5.57 -19.11
CA SER A 306 -1.16 4.40 -18.30
C SER A 306 -0.40 3.37 -19.11
N ALA A 307 -0.77 3.20 -20.40
CA ALA A 307 0.01 2.41 -21.35
C ALA A 307 1.48 2.83 -21.38
N GLY A 308 1.79 4.12 -21.16
CA GLY A 308 3.16 4.63 -21.10
C GLY A 308 3.93 4.23 -19.83
N LEU A 309 3.28 4.06 -18.68
CA LEU A 309 3.98 3.54 -17.48
C LEU A 309 4.02 2.02 -17.47
N ASP A 310 2.97 1.36 -17.98
CA ASP A 310 2.98 -0.10 -18.15
C ASP A 310 4.08 -0.50 -19.14
N SER A 311 4.25 0.24 -20.24
CA SER A 311 5.38 0.07 -21.16
C SER A 311 6.69 0.39 -20.47
N GLN A 312 6.81 1.51 -19.75
CA GLN A 312 8.05 1.88 -19.05
C GLN A 312 8.47 0.83 -18.00
N ALA A 313 7.53 0.23 -17.26
CA ALA A 313 7.82 -0.86 -16.34
C ALA A 313 8.30 -2.13 -17.08
N GLY A 314 7.70 -2.43 -18.23
CA GLY A 314 8.13 -3.52 -19.12
C GLY A 314 9.51 -3.28 -19.75
N ASP A 315 9.78 -2.04 -20.17
CA ASP A 315 11.04 -1.60 -20.77
C ASP A 315 12.16 -1.63 -19.71
N LEU A 316 11.88 -1.16 -18.50
CA LEU A 316 12.79 -1.24 -17.36
C LEU A 316 13.21 -2.70 -17.10
N ALA A 317 12.26 -3.63 -17.13
CA ALA A 317 12.54 -5.05 -16.94
C ALA A 317 13.38 -5.63 -18.08
N SER A 318 13.04 -5.29 -19.32
CA SER A 318 13.76 -5.77 -20.51
C SER A 318 15.20 -5.24 -20.53
N ASN A 319 15.38 -3.96 -20.21
CA ASN A 319 16.69 -3.32 -20.10
C ASN A 319 17.54 -3.96 -19.00
N ALA A 320 16.96 -4.19 -17.81
CA ALA A 320 17.67 -4.85 -16.71
C ALA A 320 18.09 -6.28 -17.06
N VAL A 321 17.21 -7.08 -17.67
CA VAL A 321 17.53 -8.45 -18.12
C VAL A 321 18.67 -8.45 -19.14
N ASN A 322 18.61 -7.55 -20.12
CA ASN A 322 19.67 -7.41 -21.12
C ASN A 322 20.99 -6.97 -20.49
N ALA A 323 20.95 -6.04 -19.53
CA ALA A 323 22.14 -5.56 -18.84
C ALA A 323 22.78 -6.66 -17.98
N ILE A 324 21.99 -7.47 -17.25
CA ILE A 324 22.51 -8.61 -16.48
C ILE A 324 23.23 -9.58 -17.42
N ALA A 325 22.63 -9.96 -18.56
CA ALA A 325 23.26 -10.84 -19.53
C ALA A 325 24.56 -10.23 -20.11
N SER A 326 24.55 -8.93 -20.43
CA SER A 326 25.73 -8.19 -20.92
C SER A 326 26.85 -8.11 -19.88
N VAL A 327 26.52 -7.92 -18.60
CA VAL A 327 27.51 -7.93 -17.52
C VAL A 327 28.13 -9.30 -17.34
N ILE A 328 27.35 -10.38 -17.39
CA ILE A 328 27.92 -11.75 -17.33
C ILE A 328 28.88 -11.98 -18.52
N ASN A 329 28.53 -11.50 -19.72
CA ASN A 329 29.43 -11.55 -20.88
C ASN A 329 30.69 -10.70 -20.69
N ALA A 330 30.58 -9.50 -20.13
CA ALA A 330 31.72 -8.63 -19.82
C ALA A 330 32.67 -9.29 -18.81
N ILE A 331 32.11 -9.89 -17.75
CA ILE A 331 32.86 -10.69 -16.79
C ILE A 331 33.54 -11.86 -17.49
N ALA A 332 32.84 -12.57 -18.37
CA ALA A 332 33.44 -13.65 -19.16
C ALA A 332 34.55 -13.15 -20.11
N GLY A 333 34.47 -11.93 -20.64
CA GLY A 333 35.56 -11.34 -21.43
C GLY A 333 36.80 -11.08 -20.58
N TRP A 334 36.62 -10.44 -19.43
CA TRP A 334 37.70 -9.93 -18.59
C TRP A 334 38.32 -10.96 -17.63
N ALA A 335 37.51 -11.81 -17.00
CA ALA A 335 37.91 -12.59 -15.82
C ALA A 335 39.13 -13.50 -16.05
N PRO A 336 40.16 -13.46 -15.19
CA PRO A 336 41.23 -14.45 -15.19
C PRO A 336 40.71 -15.87 -14.98
N ARG A 337 41.36 -16.87 -15.57
CA ARG A 337 40.91 -18.27 -15.55
C ARG A 337 40.74 -18.82 -14.12
N ASP A 338 41.65 -18.47 -13.23
CA ASP A 338 41.67 -18.85 -11.82
C ASP A 338 40.55 -18.20 -10.98
N GLN A 339 39.96 -17.09 -11.45
CA GLN A 339 38.86 -16.41 -10.77
C GLN A 339 37.47 -16.89 -11.23
N VAL A 340 37.40 -17.67 -12.30
CA VAL A 340 36.13 -18.15 -12.89
C VAL A 340 35.24 -18.85 -11.86
N PRO A 341 35.72 -19.79 -11.01
CA PRO A 341 34.85 -20.49 -10.06
C PRO A 341 34.17 -19.56 -9.05
N LEU A 342 34.93 -18.59 -8.51
CA LEU A 342 34.43 -17.63 -7.52
C LEU A 342 33.38 -16.69 -8.14
N LEU A 343 33.68 -16.13 -9.32
CA LEU A 343 32.76 -15.24 -10.04
C LEU A 343 31.49 -15.97 -10.47
N TYR A 344 31.63 -17.21 -10.97
CA TYR A 344 30.50 -18.02 -11.42
C TYR A 344 29.51 -18.27 -10.27
N ASN A 345 30.01 -18.68 -9.09
CA ASN A 345 29.16 -18.89 -7.92
C ASN A 345 28.45 -17.61 -7.47
N GLN A 346 29.17 -16.49 -7.36
CA GLN A 346 28.57 -15.20 -6.98
C GLN A 346 27.46 -14.78 -7.97
N ILE A 347 27.69 -14.96 -9.27
CA ILE A 347 26.69 -14.69 -10.31
C ILE A 347 25.45 -15.58 -10.13
N LEU A 348 25.60 -16.86 -9.81
CA LEU A 348 24.45 -17.74 -9.57
C LEU A 348 23.60 -17.28 -8.39
N LEU A 349 24.23 -16.84 -7.30
CA LEU A 349 23.53 -16.32 -6.11
C LEU A 349 22.74 -15.05 -6.46
N ASP A 350 23.38 -14.08 -7.11
CA ASP A 350 22.74 -12.81 -7.47
C ASP A 350 21.66 -12.99 -8.55
N LEU A 351 21.87 -13.88 -9.52
CA LEU A 351 20.86 -14.22 -10.53
C LEU A 351 19.64 -14.90 -9.89
N SER A 352 19.87 -15.78 -8.89
CA SER A 352 18.78 -16.43 -8.17
C SER A 352 17.93 -15.44 -7.38
N LEU A 353 18.56 -14.40 -6.82
CA LEU A 353 17.85 -13.31 -6.15
C LEU A 353 16.97 -12.55 -7.15
N ALA A 354 17.55 -12.12 -8.28
CA ALA A 354 16.81 -11.43 -9.33
C ALA A 354 15.61 -12.27 -9.82
N GLN A 355 15.81 -13.58 -10.01
CA GLN A 355 14.75 -14.52 -10.39
C GLN A 355 13.58 -14.49 -9.39
N ARG A 356 13.86 -14.56 -8.08
CA ARG A 356 12.80 -14.53 -7.05
C ARG A 356 12.05 -13.20 -7.02
N ARG A 357 12.75 -12.09 -7.24
CA ARG A 357 12.16 -10.74 -7.28
C ARG A 357 11.26 -10.49 -8.50
N MET A 358 11.53 -11.13 -9.63
CA MET A 358 10.70 -11.03 -10.85
C MET A 358 9.41 -11.86 -10.81
N GLY A 359 9.29 -12.84 -9.91
CA GLY A 359 8.14 -13.74 -9.85
C GLY A 359 7.91 -14.50 -11.16
N SER A 360 6.69 -14.47 -11.70
CA SER A 360 6.32 -15.24 -12.89
C SER A 360 7.05 -14.83 -14.18
N ARG A 361 7.68 -13.65 -14.24
CA ARG A 361 8.43 -13.17 -15.42
C ARG A 361 9.88 -13.64 -15.48
N ALA A 362 10.35 -14.37 -14.47
CA ALA A 362 11.76 -14.73 -14.35
C ALA A 362 12.28 -15.69 -15.44
N ALA A 363 11.39 -16.39 -16.17
CA ALA A 363 11.79 -17.29 -17.25
C ALA A 363 12.63 -16.59 -18.34
N GLY A 364 12.28 -15.34 -18.69
CA GLY A 364 13.04 -14.56 -19.67
C GLY A 364 14.45 -14.23 -19.20
N LEU A 365 14.64 -13.95 -17.91
CA LEU A 365 15.95 -13.70 -17.31
C LEU A 365 16.86 -14.93 -17.40
N ILE A 366 16.33 -16.10 -17.02
CA ILE A 366 17.08 -17.37 -17.07
C ILE A 366 17.50 -17.69 -18.51
N GLN A 367 16.58 -17.50 -19.47
CA GLN A 367 16.87 -17.73 -20.88
C GLN A 367 17.97 -16.80 -21.40
N ALA A 368 17.91 -15.50 -21.08
CA ALA A 368 18.89 -14.51 -21.51
C ALA A 368 20.29 -14.77 -20.93
N CYS A 369 20.38 -15.27 -19.69
CA CYS A 369 21.66 -15.47 -19.00
C CYS A 369 22.31 -16.84 -19.29
N ARG A 370 21.61 -17.78 -19.92
CA ARG A 370 22.13 -19.15 -20.16
C ARG A 370 23.45 -19.14 -20.95
N GLN A 371 23.44 -18.52 -22.12
CA GLN A 371 24.64 -18.51 -22.99
C GLN A 371 25.81 -17.73 -22.35
N PRO A 372 25.61 -16.54 -21.74
CA PRO A 372 26.67 -15.87 -20.99
C PRO A 372 27.30 -16.73 -19.88
N LEU A 373 26.49 -17.44 -19.10
CA LEU A 373 26.98 -18.34 -18.05
C LEU A 373 27.81 -19.49 -18.61
N GLU A 374 27.36 -20.11 -19.71
CA GLU A 374 28.13 -21.16 -20.39
C GLU A 374 29.47 -20.64 -20.91
N THR A 375 29.50 -19.43 -21.48
CA THR A 375 30.74 -18.79 -21.95
C THR A 375 31.73 -18.57 -20.80
N LEU A 376 31.25 -18.08 -19.66
CA LEU A 376 32.09 -17.90 -18.47
C LEU A 376 32.68 -19.23 -17.99
N ALA A 377 31.85 -20.26 -17.83
CA ALA A 377 32.31 -21.57 -17.37
C ALA A 377 33.32 -22.21 -18.34
N LYS A 378 33.16 -22.01 -19.66
CA LYS A 378 34.05 -22.56 -20.70
C LYS A 378 35.45 -21.91 -20.73
N LYS A 379 35.68 -20.76 -20.07
CA LYS A 379 37.03 -20.18 -19.96
C LYS A 379 38.02 -21.09 -19.25
N ASP A 380 37.51 -21.89 -18.31
CA ASP A 380 38.28 -22.96 -17.69
C ASP A 380 37.64 -24.31 -18.06
N PRO A 381 38.19 -25.05 -19.02
CA PRO A 381 37.63 -26.34 -19.46
C PRO A 381 37.45 -27.35 -18.33
N GLN A 382 38.33 -27.33 -17.32
CA GLN A 382 38.22 -28.23 -16.18
C GLN A 382 37.02 -27.86 -15.31
N PHE A 383 36.88 -26.58 -14.97
CA PHE A 383 35.71 -26.08 -14.24
C PHE A 383 34.41 -26.28 -15.02
N GLY A 384 34.40 -26.01 -16.32
CA GLY A 384 33.23 -26.25 -17.18
C GLY A 384 32.80 -27.73 -17.17
N ALA A 385 33.75 -28.66 -17.16
CA ALA A 385 33.46 -30.09 -16.99
C ALA A 385 32.91 -30.40 -15.58
N SER A 386 33.45 -29.76 -14.52
CA SER A 386 32.93 -29.88 -13.16
C SER A 386 31.49 -29.37 -13.03
N VAL A 387 31.15 -28.24 -13.67
CA VAL A 387 29.78 -27.71 -13.71
C VAL A 387 28.84 -28.72 -14.36
N ALA A 388 29.20 -29.27 -15.52
CA ALA A 388 28.38 -30.26 -16.21
C ALA A 388 28.19 -31.55 -15.39
N ALA A 389 29.27 -32.05 -14.79
CA ALA A 389 29.25 -33.23 -13.93
C ALA A 389 28.38 -33.01 -12.68
N TYR A 390 28.52 -31.85 -12.04
CA TYR A 390 27.71 -31.46 -10.89
C TYR A 390 26.22 -31.40 -11.24
N VAL A 391 25.86 -30.69 -12.33
CA VAL A 391 24.47 -30.60 -12.79
C VAL A 391 23.90 -31.99 -13.04
N HIS A 392 24.66 -32.88 -13.69
CA HIS A 392 24.22 -34.26 -13.91
C HIS A 392 24.01 -35.04 -12.60
N ALA A 393 24.91 -34.88 -11.63
CA ALA A 393 24.84 -35.58 -10.35
C ALA A 393 23.64 -35.14 -9.48
N VAL A 394 23.36 -33.83 -9.41
CA VAL A 394 22.33 -33.29 -8.49
C VAL A 394 20.93 -33.22 -9.10
N SER A 395 20.80 -33.19 -10.43
CA SER A 395 19.50 -32.99 -11.10
C SER A 395 18.43 -34.02 -10.72
N PRO A 396 18.70 -35.35 -10.73
CA PRO A 396 17.67 -36.33 -10.36
C PRO A 396 17.19 -36.15 -8.91
N MET A 397 18.11 -35.84 -8.00
CA MET A 397 17.79 -35.63 -6.59
C MET A 397 16.95 -34.37 -6.38
N LEU A 398 17.33 -33.26 -7.02
CA LEU A 398 16.55 -32.02 -7.01
C LEU A 398 15.13 -32.21 -7.55
N GLN A 399 14.98 -32.93 -8.67
CA GLN A 399 13.66 -33.24 -9.24
C GLN A 399 12.80 -34.07 -8.30
N TRP A 400 13.39 -35.07 -7.63
CA TRP A 400 12.66 -35.87 -6.64
C TRP A 400 12.23 -35.02 -5.44
N ARG A 401 13.13 -34.22 -4.88
CA ARG A 401 12.85 -33.33 -3.75
C ARG A 401 11.80 -32.28 -4.08
N GLU A 402 11.84 -31.69 -5.28
CA GLU A 402 10.85 -30.73 -5.76
C GLU A 402 9.44 -31.35 -5.79
N ARG A 403 9.32 -32.56 -6.37
CA ARG A 403 8.04 -33.29 -6.40
C ARG A 403 7.55 -33.65 -5.00
N PHE A 404 8.45 -34.09 -4.13
CA PHE A 404 8.12 -34.44 -2.75
C PHE A 404 7.64 -33.21 -1.97
N ALA A 405 8.40 -32.11 -2.01
CA ALA A 405 8.05 -30.84 -1.36
C ALA A 405 6.72 -30.30 -1.87
N ALA A 406 6.50 -30.31 -3.19
CA ALA A 406 5.24 -29.89 -3.80
C ALA A 406 4.05 -30.73 -3.30
N LYS A 407 4.20 -32.07 -3.19
CA LYS A 407 3.15 -32.96 -2.66
C LYS A 407 2.89 -32.76 -1.17
N SER A 408 3.94 -32.58 -0.37
CA SER A 408 3.82 -32.29 1.06
C SER A 408 3.13 -30.94 1.30
N ALA A 409 3.49 -29.91 0.54
CA ALA A 409 2.85 -28.60 0.59
C ALA A 409 1.38 -28.66 0.10
N GLU A 410 1.07 -29.44 -0.93
CA GLU A 410 -0.31 -29.66 -1.39
C GLU A 410 -1.19 -30.24 -0.26
N ALA A 411 -0.68 -31.23 0.47
CA ALA A 411 -1.40 -31.83 1.61
C ALA A 411 -1.62 -30.81 2.74
N LEU A 412 -0.62 -29.98 3.06
CA LEU A 412 -0.76 -28.92 4.05
C LEU A 412 -1.74 -27.85 3.62
N ARG A 413 -1.65 -27.36 2.38
CA ARG A 413 -2.54 -26.31 1.84
C ARG A 413 -4.03 -26.68 1.94
N LYS A 414 -4.39 -27.97 1.88
CA LYS A 414 -5.79 -28.42 2.07
C LYS A 414 -6.37 -28.06 3.44
N GLN A 415 -5.52 -27.76 4.43
CA GLN A 415 -5.91 -27.36 5.78
C GLN A 415 -6.00 -25.83 5.97
N TYR A 416 -5.69 -25.05 4.92
CA TYR A 416 -5.65 -23.59 4.96
C TYR A 416 -6.45 -23.03 3.78
N VAL A 417 -7.19 -21.96 3.99
CA VAL A 417 -7.79 -21.21 2.88
C VAL A 417 -6.72 -20.31 2.26
N SER A 418 -6.73 -20.08 0.94
CA SER A 418 -5.86 -19.04 0.38
C SER A 418 -6.27 -17.68 0.96
N SER A 419 -5.31 -16.84 1.34
CA SER A 419 -5.60 -15.49 1.85
C SER A 419 -6.48 -14.70 0.87
N ALA A 420 -6.17 -14.74 -0.43
CA ALA A 420 -6.98 -14.10 -1.47
C ALA A 420 -8.43 -14.60 -1.49
N ALA A 421 -8.63 -15.92 -1.39
CA ALA A 421 -9.95 -16.54 -1.38
C ALA A 421 -10.74 -16.16 -0.13
N LEU A 422 -10.09 -16.14 1.04
CA LEU A 422 -10.71 -15.75 2.31
C LEU A 422 -11.31 -14.34 2.24
N LEU A 423 -10.57 -13.39 1.68
CA LEU A 423 -10.97 -11.99 1.62
C LEU A 423 -12.27 -11.78 0.82
N VAL A 424 -12.47 -12.56 -0.23
CA VAL A 424 -13.64 -12.46 -1.12
C VAL A 424 -14.82 -13.33 -0.69
N MET A 425 -14.66 -14.21 0.29
CA MET A 425 -15.76 -15.03 0.81
C MET A 425 -16.89 -14.14 1.34
N GLU A 426 -18.14 -14.51 1.06
CA GLU A 426 -19.31 -13.82 1.57
C GLU A 426 -19.86 -14.54 2.80
N THR A 427 -19.86 -13.83 3.92
CA THR A 427 -20.37 -14.33 5.20
C THR A 427 -21.33 -13.31 5.81
N GLU A 428 -22.07 -13.73 6.83
CA GLU A 428 -22.88 -12.80 7.60
C GLU A 428 -22.01 -11.70 8.23
N THR A 429 -22.52 -10.47 8.20
CA THR A 429 -21.86 -9.30 8.78
C THR A 429 -22.17 -9.20 10.27
N PRO A 430 -21.15 -9.09 11.15
CA PRO A 430 -21.36 -8.95 12.59
C PRO A 430 -22.24 -7.76 12.96
N SER A 431 -22.10 -6.63 12.27
CA SER A 431 -22.90 -5.42 12.51
C SER A 431 -24.33 -5.45 11.94
N SER A 432 -24.70 -6.47 11.14
CA SER A 432 -26.02 -6.56 10.49
C SER A 432 -26.41 -8.03 10.28
N PRO A 433 -27.01 -8.69 11.29
CA PRO A 433 -27.45 -10.08 11.20
C PRO A 433 -28.36 -10.32 9.98
N GLY A 434 -28.17 -11.44 9.28
CA GLY A 434 -28.92 -11.81 8.07
C GLY A 434 -28.46 -11.14 6.77
N ARG A 435 -27.56 -10.15 6.83
CA ARG A 435 -26.91 -9.58 5.64
C ARG A 435 -25.58 -10.27 5.40
N LYS A 436 -25.36 -10.75 4.18
CA LYS A 436 -24.06 -11.27 3.74
C LYS A 436 -23.25 -10.20 3.03
N SER A 437 -21.95 -10.19 3.25
CA SER A 437 -21.00 -9.37 2.49
C SER A 437 -19.66 -10.07 2.41
N ARG A 438 -18.83 -9.63 1.44
CA ARG A 438 -17.40 -9.97 1.44
C ARG A 438 -16.76 -9.71 2.80
N ILE A 439 -15.84 -10.58 3.22
CA ILE A 439 -15.10 -10.43 4.47
C ILE A 439 -14.27 -9.14 4.43
N ALA A 440 -13.54 -8.92 3.34
CA ALA A 440 -12.69 -7.76 3.14
C ALA A 440 -13.07 -7.04 1.83
N PRO A 441 -13.89 -5.98 1.91
CA PRO A 441 -14.29 -5.24 0.72
C PRO A 441 -13.09 -4.55 0.05
N ASP A 442 -13.17 -4.42 -1.27
CA ASP A 442 -12.16 -3.81 -2.16
C ASP A 442 -12.24 -2.28 -2.22
N SER A 443 -13.23 -1.68 -1.55
CA SER A 443 -13.49 -0.24 -1.56
C SER A 443 -13.82 0.34 -0.19
N ILE A 444 -13.38 1.58 0.03
CA ILE A 444 -13.68 2.45 1.16
C ILE A 444 -14.99 3.18 0.86
N ASN A 445 -16.07 2.41 0.75
CA ASN A 445 -17.41 2.89 0.39
C ASN A 445 -18.26 3.32 1.60
N ARG A 446 -17.76 3.10 2.81
CA ARG A 446 -18.35 3.50 4.09
C ARG A 446 -17.24 3.86 5.08
N ARG A 447 -17.63 4.30 6.28
CA ARG A 447 -16.70 4.63 7.38
C ARG A 447 -15.74 3.47 7.63
N VAL A 448 -14.43 3.77 7.68
CA VAL A 448 -13.41 2.74 7.84
C VAL A 448 -13.56 1.97 9.14
N SER A 449 -13.94 2.62 10.24
CA SER A 449 -14.16 1.93 11.50
C SER A 449 -15.17 0.79 11.39
N PHE A 450 -16.25 0.98 10.62
CA PHE A 450 -17.25 -0.07 10.39
C PHE A 450 -16.72 -1.19 9.48
N LEU A 451 -15.83 -0.86 8.54
CA LEU A 451 -15.14 -1.88 7.76
C LEU A 451 -14.27 -2.75 8.67
N MET A 452 -13.49 -2.12 9.55
CA MET A 452 -12.64 -2.82 10.51
C MET A 452 -13.46 -3.65 11.51
N ASP A 453 -14.54 -3.10 12.06
CA ASP A 453 -15.41 -3.80 13.03
C ASP A 453 -16.06 -5.05 12.40
N ASP A 454 -16.43 -4.99 11.12
CA ASP A 454 -16.99 -6.14 10.41
C ASP A 454 -15.90 -7.13 9.97
N THR A 455 -14.76 -6.66 9.48
CA THR A 455 -13.73 -7.51 8.86
C THR A 455 -12.85 -8.21 9.90
N THR A 456 -12.47 -7.51 10.98
CA THR A 456 -11.51 -8.03 11.98
C THR A 456 -11.95 -9.37 12.59
N PRO A 457 -13.19 -9.53 13.11
CA PRO A 457 -13.61 -10.77 13.76
C PRO A 457 -13.71 -11.96 12.81
N ARG A 458 -13.71 -11.72 11.49
CA ARG A 458 -13.82 -12.74 10.44
C ARG A 458 -12.47 -13.12 9.82
N LEU A 459 -11.40 -12.41 10.17
CA LEU A 459 -10.04 -12.65 9.66
C LEU A 459 -9.07 -13.05 10.76
N VAL A 460 -9.07 -12.37 11.91
CA VAL A 460 -8.09 -12.63 12.96
C VAL A 460 -8.31 -14.03 13.54
N GLY A 461 -7.25 -14.84 13.58
CA GLY A 461 -7.29 -16.23 14.02
C GLY A 461 -7.49 -17.24 12.89
N GLU A 462 -7.85 -16.80 11.68
CA GLU A 462 -8.03 -17.70 10.54
C GLU A 462 -6.69 -18.25 10.03
N ARG A 463 -6.75 -19.49 9.55
CA ARG A 463 -5.61 -20.21 8.96
C ARG A 463 -5.57 -19.95 7.47
N VAL A 464 -4.55 -19.22 7.02
CA VAL A 464 -4.36 -18.87 5.62
C VAL A 464 -3.07 -19.40 5.03
N SER A 465 -3.08 -19.61 3.72
CA SER A 465 -1.88 -19.82 2.92
C SER A 465 -1.69 -18.71 1.90
N GLY A 466 -0.42 -18.37 1.64
CA GLY A 466 0.00 -17.38 0.67
C GLY A 466 1.12 -17.92 -0.22
N PRO A 467 1.17 -17.53 -1.51
CA PRO A 467 2.29 -17.85 -2.39
C PRO A 467 3.43 -16.85 -2.20
N GLY A 468 4.67 -17.28 -2.46
CA GLY A 468 5.85 -16.43 -2.61
C GLY A 468 6.13 -15.51 -1.42
N VAL A 469 7.02 -15.91 -0.52
CA VAL A 469 7.53 -15.05 0.55
C VAL A 469 8.89 -14.50 0.14
N LEU A 470 8.99 -13.18 0.03
CA LEU A 470 10.22 -12.45 -0.23
C LEU A 470 10.65 -11.69 1.02
N ARG A 471 11.93 -11.68 1.36
CA ARG A 471 12.39 -10.98 2.56
C ARG A 471 12.43 -9.47 2.29
N LEU A 472 11.87 -8.68 3.22
CA LEU A 472 11.79 -7.22 3.06
C LEU A 472 13.16 -6.54 3.13
N SER A 473 14.07 -7.07 3.93
CA SER A 473 15.45 -6.60 4.02
C SER A 473 16.37 -7.72 4.48
N SER A 474 17.64 -7.68 4.08
CA SER A 474 18.63 -8.75 4.33
C SER A 474 18.75 -9.16 5.79
N ASN A 475 18.54 -8.25 6.74
CA ASN A 475 18.57 -8.52 8.18
C ASN A 475 17.18 -8.38 8.86
N GLY A 476 16.12 -8.18 8.08
CA GLY A 476 14.77 -7.98 8.57
C GLY A 476 14.18 -9.25 9.18
N ARG A 477 13.26 -9.07 10.13
CA ARG A 477 12.43 -10.14 10.72
C ARG A 477 11.07 -10.30 10.03
N LEU A 478 10.95 -9.74 8.82
CA LEU A 478 9.70 -9.70 8.08
C LEU A 478 9.93 -10.16 6.64
N GLY A 479 9.11 -11.12 6.23
CA GLY A 479 8.88 -11.46 4.84
C GLY A 479 7.60 -10.82 4.33
N VAL A 480 7.44 -10.78 3.02
CA VAL A 480 6.28 -10.23 2.33
C VAL A 480 5.77 -11.25 1.33
N VAL A 481 4.48 -11.52 1.40
CA VAL A 481 3.73 -12.07 0.26
C VAL A 481 3.34 -10.89 -0.62
N PRO A 482 3.82 -10.81 -1.88
CA PRO A 482 3.57 -9.68 -2.76
C PRO A 482 2.08 -9.37 -2.91
N TYR A 483 1.80 -8.11 -3.21
CA TYR A 483 0.46 -7.60 -3.40
C TYR A 483 -0.22 -8.27 -4.59
N ALA A 484 -1.38 -8.85 -4.32
CA ALA A 484 -2.28 -9.41 -5.32
C ALA A 484 -3.72 -9.35 -4.82
N SER A 485 -4.68 -9.16 -5.73
CA SER A 485 -6.11 -9.22 -5.39
C SER A 485 -6.52 -8.33 -4.20
N GLY A 486 -5.97 -7.12 -4.09
CA GLY A 486 -6.34 -6.15 -3.06
C GLY A 486 -5.70 -6.36 -1.68
N HIS A 487 -4.72 -7.24 -1.54
CA HIS A 487 -4.03 -7.46 -0.27
C HIS A 487 -2.57 -7.86 -0.44
N TYR A 488 -1.79 -7.74 0.63
CA TYR A 488 -0.46 -8.32 0.78
C TYR A 488 -0.32 -8.86 2.21
N CYS A 489 0.62 -9.78 2.45
CA CYS A 489 0.84 -10.33 3.78
C CYS A 489 2.25 -9.99 4.28
N LEU A 490 2.34 -9.64 5.56
CA LEU A 490 3.61 -9.63 6.29
C LEU A 490 3.77 -10.96 7.01
N ILE A 491 4.91 -11.62 6.81
CA ILE A 491 5.23 -12.93 7.40
C ILE A 491 6.28 -12.73 8.49
N ALA A 492 6.02 -13.22 9.70
CA ALA A 492 7.02 -13.20 10.76
C ALA A 492 8.17 -14.17 10.45
N LEU A 493 9.42 -13.68 10.50
CA LEU A 493 10.65 -14.43 10.26
C LEU A 493 11.62 -14.25 11.46
N PRO A 494 12.62 -15.14 11.65
CA PRO A 494 12.92 -16.34 10.86
C PRO A 494 12.03 -17.55 11.23
N ILE A 495 11.98 -18.51 10.33
CA ILE A 495 11.51 -19.88 10.57
C ILE A 495 12.77 -20.74 10.80
N ASN A 496 12.73 -21.67 11.75
CA ASN A 496 13.85 -22.60 11.95
C ASN A 496 13.90 -23.57 10.75
N LEU A 497 15.04 -23.60 10.05
CA LEU A 497 15.28 -24.45 8.87
C LEU A 497 16.55 -25.29 9.02
N ASP A 498 17.16 -25.37 10.20
CA ASP A 498 18.52 -25.88 10.36
C ASP A 498 18.66 -27.32 9.86
N GLU A 499 17.68 -28.18 10.15
CA GLU A 499 17.65 -29.57 9.71
C GLU A 499 17.42 -29.67 8.19
N GLU A 500 16.39 -29.00 7.68
CA GLU A 500 16.04 -29.06 6.26
C GLU A 500 17.12 -28.46 5.35
N LEU A 501 17.77 -27.37 5.79
CA LEU A 501 18.87 -26.74 5.09
C LEU A 501 20.11 -27.63 5.09
N ALA A 502 20.43 -28.27 6.22
CA ALA A 502 21.55 -29.22 6.28
C ALA A 502 21.30 -30.43 5.37
N GLU A 503 20.08 -30.97 5.34
CA GLU A 503 19.70 -32.02 4.41
C GLU A 503 19.74 -31.57 2.94
N LEU A 504 19.32 -30.34 2.65
CA LEU A 504 19.40 -29.76 1.31
C LEU A 504 20.85 -29.68 0.85
N LYS A 505 21.73 -29.07 1.65
CA LYS A 505 23.17 -28.95 1.36
C LYS A 505 23.81 -30.30 1.05
N LYS A 506 23.53 -31.34 1.85
CA LYS A 506 23.98 -32.71 1.58
C LYS A 506 23.47 -33.26 0.24
N ALA A 507 22.19 -33.07 -0.08
CA ALA A 507 21.60 -33.60 -1.31
C ALA A 507 22.11 -32.89 -2.58
N VAL A 508 22.54 -31.64 -2.46
CA VAL A 508 23.16 -30.90 -3.57
C VAL A 508 24.68 -30.92 -3.51
N LEU A 509 25.30 -31.72 -2.62
CA LEU A 509 26.74 -31.84 -2.49
C LEU A 509 27.46 -30.49 -2.25
N VAL A 510 26.86 -29.66 -1.39
CA VAL A 510 27.41 -28.33 -1.04
C VAL A 510 27.91 -28.32 0.40
N ASP A 511 29.09 -27.74 0.58
CA ASP A 511 29.70 -27.41 1.87
C ASP A 511 30.42 -26.05 1.79
N ASP A 512 31.20 -25.70 2.80
CA ASP A 512 31.90 -24.41 2.87
C ASP A 512 33.04 -24.28 1.84
N GLU A 513 33.57 -25.41 1.34
CA GLU A 513 34.66 -25.45 0.35
C GLU A 513 34.13 -25.66 -1.08
N HIS A 514 32.98 -26.31 -1.22
CA HIS A 514 32.39 -26.73 -2.49
C HIS A 514 30.99 -26.08 -2.67
N PRO A 515 30.89 -24.92 -3.33
CA PRO A 515 29.62 -24.25 -3.53
C PRO A 515 28.77 -24.90 -4.63
N ALA A 516 27.49 -24.50 -4.68
CA ALA A 516 26.58 -24.94 -5.73
C ALA A 516 27.03 -24.45 -7.12
N LEU A 517 27.07 -25.37 -8.10
CA LEU A 517 27.45 -25.05 -9.48
C LEU A 517 26.27 -25.01 -10.46
N SER A 518 25.03 -25.04 -9.95
CA SER A 518 23.82 -24.88 -10.75
C SER A 518 22.91 -23.80 -10.18
N LEU A 519 22.21 -23.07 -11.05
CA LEU A 519 21.30 -22.00 -10.64
C LEU A 519 20.19 -22.52 -9.71
N ASP A 520 19.64 -23.70 -9.98
CA ASP A 520 18.61 -24.32 -9.16
C ASP A 520 19.11 -24.63 -7.73
N ALA A 521 20.32 -25.21 -7.59
CA ALA A 521 20.89 -25.53 -6.28
C ALA A 521 21.33 -24.26 -5.53
N ALA A 522 22.00 -23.33 -6.21
CA ALA A 522 22.41 -22.05 -5.63
C ALA A 522 21.19 -21.25 -5.17
N GLY A 523 20.15 -21.19 -5.99
CA GLY A 523 18.88 -20.55 -5.66
C GLY A 523 18.14 -21.22 -4.50
N ALA A 524 18.17 -22.55 -4.39
CA ALA A 524 17.58 -23.29 -3.29
C ALA A 524 18.19 -22.92 -1.93
N ILE A 525 19.53 -22.96 -1.87
CA ILE A 525 20.31 -22.65 -0.67
C ILE A 525 20.15 -21.17 -0.32
N SER A 526 20.36 -20.28 -1.29
CA SER A 526 20.22 -18.84 -1.10
C SER A 526 18.81 -18.47 -0.61
N ALA A 527 17.76 -19.04 -1.19
CA ALA A 527 16.39 -18.80 -0.75
C ALA A 527 16.16 -19.27 0.70
N ALA A 528 16.66 -20.45 1.08
CA ALA A 528 16.54 -20.94 2.46
C ALA A 528 17.31 -20.05 3.45
N GLU A 529 18.55 -19.66 3.14
CA GLU A 529 19.36 -18.77 3.97
C GLU A 529 18.74 -17.37 4.09
N MET A 530 18.14 -16.87 3.00
CA MET A 530 17.40 -15.62 2.99
C MET A 530 15.97 -15.74 3.54
N GLN A 531 15.51 -16.93 3.96
CA GLN A 531 14.15 -17.14 4.47
C GLN A 531 13.06 -16.71 3.46
N GLU A 532 13.30 -17.03 2.19
CA GLU A 532 12.41 -16.79 1.07
C GLU A 532 11.81 -18.12 0.60
N PHE A 533 10.49 -18.14 0.44
CA PHE A 533 9.72 -19.38 0.30
C PHE A 533 8.78 -19.31 -0.90
N GLU A 534 8.49 -20.45 -1.51
CA GLU A 534 7.49 -20.53 -2.59
C GLU A 534 6.06 -20.42 -2.06
N ALA A 535 5.85 -20.83 -0.82
CA ALA A 535 4.59 -20.65 -0.12
C ALA A 535 4.78 -20.71 1.39
N VAL A 536 3.80 -20.17 2.09
CA VAL A 536 3.72 -20.19 3.55
C VAL A 536 2.28 -20.44 3.96
N GLY A 537 2.10 -21.14 5.07
CA GLY A 537 0.81 -21.20 5.76
C GLY A 537 0.97 -20.75 7.20
N GLY A 538 -0.08 -20.16 7.74
CA GLY A 538 -0.03 -19.57 9.07
C GLY A 538 -1.36 -19.05 9.56
N VAL A 539 -1.32 -18.34 10.69
CA VAL A 539 -2.49 -17.74 11.33
C VAL A 539 -2.43 -16.23 11.22
N ILE A 540 -3.54 -15.60 10.81
CA ILE A 540 -3.66 -14.14 10.80
C ILE A 540 -3.67 -13.63 12.24
N ARG A 541 -2.72 -12.77 12.60
CA ARG A 541 -2.59 -12.18 13.94
C ARG A 541 -3.06 -10.74 14.02
N ASN A 542 -2.83 -9.96 12.97
CA ASN A 542 -3.33 -8.59 12.88
C ASN A 542 -3.84 -8.32 11.46
N VAL A 543 -4.72 -7.32 11.35
CA VAL A 543 -5.26 -6.85 10.07
C VAL A 543 -5.19 -5.33 10.05
N THR A 544 -4.73 -4.76 8.94
CA THR A 544 -4.67 -3.31 8.73
C THR A 544 -5.32 -2.96 7.41
N LEU A 545 -6.15 -1.91 7.41
CA LEU A 545 -6.74 -1.35 6.20
C LEU A 545 -5.96 -0.11 5.76
N GLU A 546 -5.46 -0.14 4.54
CA GLU A 546 -4.76 0.97 3.91
C GLU A 546 -5.56 1.48 2.70
N ALA A 547 -5.45 2.77 2.41
CA ALA A 547 -5.86 3.27 1.11
C ALA A 547 -4.82 2.83 0.07
N ARG A 548 -5.27 2.18 -1.00
CA ARG A 548 -4.37 1.53 -1.97
C ARG A 548 -3.39 2.51 -2.61
N ILE A 549 -3.89 3.66 -3.09
CA ILE A 549 -3.06 4.72 -3.65
C ILE A 549 -2.00 5.18 -2.65
N VAL A 550 -2.38 5.38 -1.38
CA VAL A 550 -1.45 5.89 -0.36
C VAL A 550 -0.32 4.89 -0.10
N ARG A 551 -0.63 3.58 -0.04
CA ARG A 551 0.37 2.53 0.12
C ARG A 551 1.45 2.59 -0.97
N PHE A 552 1.04 2.74 -2.22
CA PHE A 552 1.98 2.72 -3.35
C PHE A 552 2.62 4.07 -3.65
N ALA A 553 1.93 5.19 -3.45
CA ALA A 553 2.50 6.54 -3.61
C ALA A 553 3.58 6.84 -2.56
N ALA A 554 3.45 6.25 -1.36
CA ALA A 554 4.43 6.37 -0.27
C ALA A 554 5.25 5.08 -0.08
N LEU A 555 5.39 4.24 -1.12
CA LEU A 555 6.16 3.00 -1.04
C LEU A 555 7.65 3.30 -0.83
N PRO A 556 8.30 2.87 0.28
CA PRO A 556 9.75 3.00 0.44
C PRO A 556 10.50 2.07 -0.52
N ASP A 557 11.74 2.42 -0.90
CA ASP A 557 12.54 1.60 -1.83
C ASP A 557 12.75 0.17 -1.31
N VAL A 558 13.00 0.01 -0.01
CA VAL A 558 13.14 -1.31 0.66
C VAL A 558 11.88 -2.17 0.59
N ALA A 559 10.73 -1.59 0.27
CA ALA A 559 9.46 -2.30 0.13
C ALA A 559 9.09 -2.56 -1.33
N SER A 560 10.02 -2.39 -2.27
CA SER A 560 9.87 -2.72 -3.70
C SER A 560 9.29 -4.13 -3.89
N VAL A 561 9.73 -5.08 -3.07
CA VAL A 561 9.32 -6.50 -3.07
C VAL A 561 7.82 -6.76 -2.85
N ILE A 562 7.06 -5.74 -2.41
CA ILE A 562 5.59 -5.83 -2.39
C ILE A 562 5.03 -6.02 -3.81
N GLN A 563 5.75 -5.60 -4.84
CA GLN A 563 5.35 -5.79 -6.23
C GLN A 563 6.50 -6.47 -6.99
N PRO A 564 6.25 -7.54 -7.77
CA PRO A 564 7.29 -8.18 -8.57
C PRO A 564 7.98 -7.17 -9.52
N LEU A 565 9.30 -7.32 -9.70
CA LEU A 565 10.07 -6.42 -10.55
C LEU A 565 9.54 -6.37 -11.98
N GLY A 566 9.43 -5.17 -12.53
CA GLY A 566 8.91 -4.93 -13.88
C GLY A 566 7.39 -4.95 -13.99
N THR A 567 6.67 -4.98 -12.87
CA THR A 567 5.20 -4.95 -12.86
C THR A 567 4.67 -3.76 -12.07
N LEU A 568 3.43 -3.37 -12.34
CA LEU A 568 2.73 -2.30 -11.63
C LEU A 568 1.53 -2.87 -10.87
N PRO A 569 1.21 -2.30 -9.69
CA PRO A 569 0.04 -2.73 -8.93
C PRO A 569 -1.25 -2.28 -9.62
N GLU A 570 -2.29 -3.11 -9.55
CA GLU A 570 -3.63 -2.72 -9.99
C GLU A 570 -4.25 -1.74 -8.98
N LEU A 571 -4.32 -0.45 -9.34
CA LEU A 571 -4.75 0.61 -8.42
C LEU A 571 -6.25 0.91 -8.39
N GLY A 572 -7.02 0.33 -9.31
CA GLY A 572 -8.48 0.51 -9.38
C GLY A 572 -8.97 0.50 -10.82
N ASP A 573 -10.29 0.53 -10.99
CA ASP A 573 -10.96 0.59 -12.28
C ASP A 573 -12.21 1.48 -12.21
N TYR A 574 -13.07 1.47 -13.23
CA TYR A 574 -14.32 2.24 -13.22
C TYR A 574 -15.34 1.76 -12.18
N ARG A 575 -15.30 0.47 -11.79
CA ARG A 575 -16.20 -0.10 -10.77
C ARG A 575 -15.73 0.23 -9.37
N ASN A 576 -14.40 0.27 -9.19
CA ASN A 576 -13.70 0.59 -7.96
C ASN A 576 -12.74 1.77 -8.22
N PRO A 577 -13.25 3.02 -8.17
CA PRO A 577 -12.44 4.20 -8.43
C PRO A 577 -11.19 4.22 -7.56
N PRO A 578 -10.00 4.55 -8.11
CA PRO A 578 -8.74 4.42 -7.39
C PRO A 578 -8.69 5.10 -6.02
N LEU A 579 -9.28 6.30 -5.88
CA LEU A 579 -9.34 7.03 -4.60
C LEU A 579 -10.19 6.35 -3.52
N LYS A 580 -11.03 5.38 -3.90
CA LYS A 580 -11.81 4.57 -2.98
C LYS A 580 -11.24 3.17 -2.83
N ALA A 581 -10.23 2.78 -3.62
CA ALA A 581 -9.71 1.43 -3.60
C ALA A 581 -9.01 1.12 -2.25
N ALA A 582 -9.39 0.01 -1.65
CA ALA A 582 -8.81 -0.52 -0.41
C ALA A 582 -7.62 -1.44 -0.71
N CYS A 583 -6.70 -1.50 0.25
CA CYS A 583 -5.62 -2.48 0.32
C CYS A 583 -5.60 -3.06 1.74
N TRP A 584 -5.68 -4.38 1.86
CA TRP A 584 -5.62 -5.07 3.14
C TRP A 584 -4.21 -5.60 3.40
N ARG A 585 -3.67 -5.32 4.57
CA ARG A 585 -2.45 -5.96 5.06
C ARG A 585 -2.80 -7.00 6.10
N LEU A 586 -2.32 -8.22 5.89
CA LEU A 586 -2.49 -9.33 6.83
C LEU A 586 -1.14 -9.64 7.48
N ASP A 587 -1.05 -9.57 8.80
CA ASP A 587 0.14 -10.00 9.52
C ASP A 587 -0.04 -11.47 9.89
N VAL A 588 0.75 -12.35 9.28
CA VAL A 588 0.63 -13.80 9.39
C VAL A 588 1.79 -14.37 10.19
N GLN A 589 1.47 -15.11 11.26
CA GLN A 589 2.44 -15.94 11.96
C GLN A 589 2.53 -17.29 11.25
N PRO A 590 3.67 -17.65 10.64
CA PRO A 590 3.80 -18.91 9.92
C PRO A 590 3.72 -20.11 10.87
N THR A 591 3.15 -21.20 10.37
CA THR A 591 3.13 -22.54 10.97
C THR A 591 3.87 -23.56 10.11
N TRP A 592 4.02 -23.29 8.82
CA TRP A 592 4.87 -24.03 7.90
C TRP A 592 5.31 -23.12 6.75
N ALA A 593 6.43 -23.46 6.12
CA ALA A 593 6.90 -22.82 4.90
C ALA A 593 7.44 -23.84 3.91
N GLN A 594 7.27 -23.54 2.62
CA GLN A 594 7.74 -24.37 1.51
C GLN A 594 8.92 -23.68 0.83
N ASN A 595 10.09 -24.29 0.92
CA ASN A 595 11.14 -24.09 -0.08
C ASN A 595 10.82 -24.95 -1.31
N ARG A 596 11.40 -24.65 -2.47
CA ARG A 596 11.21 -25.46 -3.67
C ARG A 596 11.53 -26.95 -3.46
N TYR A 597 12.47 -27.28 -2.57
CA TYR A 597 12.99 -28.64 -2.39
C TYR A 597 12.73 -29.27 -1.01
N PHE A 598 12.01 -28.57 -0.12
CA PHE A 598 11.57 -29.12 1.16
C PHE A 598 10.41 -28.31 1.75
N VAL A 599 9.78 -28.86 2.78
CA VAL A 599 8.78 -28.17 3.59
C VAL A 599 9.27 -28.19 5.03
N ALA A 600 9.27 -27.03 5.68
CA ALA A 600 9.67 -26.88 7.07
C ALA A 600 8.46 -26.49 7.94
N MET A 601 8.43 -27.01 9.16
CA MET A 601 7.41 -26.66 10.16
C MET A 601 7.93 -25.53 11.06
N ALA A 602 7.12 -24.50 11.27
CA ALA A 602 7.45 -23.42 12.20
C ALA A 602 7.00 -23.84 13.60
N ASN A 603 7.96 -24.26 14.43
CA ASN A 603 7.74 -24.68 15.82
C ASN A 603 7.57 -23.50 16.78
#